data_AF-A0AAD5MAA2-F1
#
_entry.id   AF-A0AAD5MAA2-F1
#
_cell.length_a   1.000
_cell.length_b   1.000
_cell.length_c   1.000
_cell.angle_alpha   90.00
_cell.angle_beta   90.00
_cell.angle_gamma   90.00
#
_symmetry.space_group_name_H-M   'P 1'
#
loop_
_entity.id
_entity.type
_entity.pdbx_description
1 polymer ?
#
loop_
_entity_poly.entity_id
_entity_poly.type
_entity_poly.pdbx_seq_one_letter_code
_entity_poly.pdbx_strand_id
1 'polypeptide(L)'
;MQSDRKKSMGVPRLSVPSSSMRTPTGPRFTIGGTQIHSSSKTNVDGGSQARFSFGGPIPASARRHSTFRAITHNVKDTRPLSSKEYQNEMVRKVYNFLLQHDGENCMPERVIRSPTKQDFIYMFESIYQHLSPDFQLKNVNDEVPAIFRELGYPNLIRPSTMQTIGASHTWPNLLGALTWLIEVVEVSHSLQGQVGQNLLLGGDDSDGALKAYKYSWLNAGYKEYQMNRNAINNEGFFDDKVTALRTWCEQQEDFDAQQQVIRAALDQIKEECEEMEADRGNLERLREDITRLDDDIIKAAEYMEETERDLSRLREDYNLVEMELKTVAETVRDERARLGELEELTKAQEAGSGLRSSEVRELTVEHDQNKLTIRKLKEELEHLCKQHWLAVPISKTAFVEQQDRYHKLMLTVKNLHSSAHCRDPLVMADNVEDERGLHAAVSHLKTLVGVIEAAFVQRKWDIKQLISQSASELETVKQEYNVLSGKLRERQRMESRADRQRRRDREEWEKALIAEEADLARLENEKEVLEDKHHEIDSLKREIERQKAENLEHSRILREKQLQLSDVVLSRFQLIVSELDLMKEMREWMLRTMRQFCDLGHQIDEGFNED
;
A
#
# COMPACT_ATOMS: atom_id res chain seq x y z
N MET A 1 32.75 -36.10 36.21
CA MET A 1 33.86 -36.56 35.35
C MET A 1 33.73 -35.90 33.99
N GLN A 2 34.81 -35.22 33.60
CA GLN A 2 35.24 -34.63 32.32
C GLN A 2 34.16 -34.02 31.39
N SER A 3 34.01 -32.70 31.25
CA SER A 3 34.94 -31.59 30.89
C SER A 3 35.11 -31.35 29.38
N ASP A 4 34.55 -30.23 28.94
CA ASP A 4 35.13 -29.18 28.08
C ASP A 4 36.28 -29.52 27.12
N ARG A 5 36.18 -28.99 25.88
CA ARG A 5 37.14 -27.96 25.41
C ARG A 5 36.73 -27.24 24.12
N LYS A 6 36.53 -25.93 24.28
CA LYS A 6 36.73 -24.86 23.29
C LYS A 6 38.19 -24.77 22.84
N LYS A 7 38.41 -24.30 21.60
CA LYS A 7 39.40 -23.30 21.11
C LYS A 7 39.49 -23.41 19.58
N SER A 8 39.79 -22.41 18.75
CA SER A 8 39.90 -20.95 18.79
C SER A 8 40.80 -20.57 17.61
N MET A 9 40.35 -19.65 16.74
CA MET A 9 41.12 -18.63 16.01
C MET A 9 42.23 -19.03 15.01
N GLY A 10 42.17 -18.43 13.81
CA GLY A 10 43.34 -18.24 12.95
C GLY A 10 43.02 -17.71 11.55
N VAL A 11 43.03 -16.38 11.38
CA VAL A 11 43.16 -15.67 10.07
C VAL A 11 44.67 -15.52 9.77
N PRO A 12 45.13 -15.56 8.49
CA PRO A 12 45.74 -14.33 7.94
C PRO A 12 45.52 -14.08 6.42
N ARG A 13 45.18 -12.82 6.12
CA ARG A 13 45.69 -11.86 5.10
C ARG A 13 46.03 -12.26 3.64
N LEU A 14 45.38 -11.50 2.73
CA LEU A 14 45.87 -10.69 1.57
C LEU A 14 47.04 -11.17 0.69
N SER A 15 46.77 -11.20 -0.63
CA SER A 15 47.54 -10.45 -1.66
C SER A 15 46.81 -10.39 -3.01
N VAL A 16 46.66 -9.17 -3.56
CA VAL A 16 46.32 -8.83 -4.97
C VAL A 16 47.62 -8.87 -5.82
N PRO A 17 47.60 -8.95 -7.18
CA PRO A 17 47.54 -7.73 -8.00
C PRO A 17 46.82 -7.81 -9.38
N SER A 18 46.19 -6.66 -9.73
CA SER A 18 46.28 -5.94 -11.02
C SER A 18 45.47 -6.43 -12.24
N SER A 19 44.37 -5.74 -12.61
CA SER A 19 44.26 -4.51 -13.45
C SER A 19 44.22 -4.77 -14.97
N SER A 20 43.04 -4.51 -15.56
CA SER A 20 42.92 -3.89 -16.88
C SER A 20 41.60 -3.11 -16.92
N MET A 21 41.73 -1.79 -16.89
CA MET A 21 40.66 -0.82 -17.12
C MET A 21 40.12 -0.92 -18.55
N ARG A 22 38.82 -0.69 -18.73
CA ARG A 22 38.27 0.14 -19.83
C ARG A 22 36.91 0.70 -19.42
N THR A 23 36.81 2.02 -19.57
CA THR A 23 35.72 2.92 -19.15
C THR A 23 34.55 2.94 -20.15
N PRO A 24 33.40 3.53 -19.75
CA PRO A 24 32.12 3.47 -20.44
C PRO A 24 31.92 4.65 -21.40
N THR A 25 31.15 4.45 -22.48
CA THR A 25 30.69 5.54 -23.35
C THR A 25 29.17 5.50 -23.49
N GLY A 26 28.54 6.58 -23.02
CA GLY A 26 27.14 6.93 -23.26
C GLY A 26 26.88 7.53 -24.65
N PRO A 27 25.69 8.14 -24.86
CA PRO A 27 24.84 7.96 -26.05
C PRO A 27 25.05 9.00 -27.16
N ARG A 28 24.59 8.68 -28.38
CA ARG A 28 24.57 9.63 -29.51
C ARG A 28 23.18 9.73 -30.14
N PHE A 29 22.55 10.88 -29.90
CA PHE A 29 21.51 11.47 -30.73
C PHE A 29 22.08 11.84 -32.12
N THR A 30 21.31 11.61 -33.19
CA THR A 30 21.38 12.41 -34.43
C THR A 30 20.01 12.50 -35.10
N ILE A 31 19.57 13.74 -35.29
CA ILE A 31 18.45 14.25 -36.10
C ILE A 31 18.94 14.51 -37.54
N GLY A 32 18.12 14.21 -38.55
CA GLY A 32 17.99 15.00 -39.79
C GLY A 32 18.56 14.46 -41.11
N GLY A 33 17.71 14.42 -42.15
CA GLY A 33 18.09 14.50 -43.58
C GLY A 33 17.51 13.40 -44.50
N THR A 34 16.22 13.43 -44.85
CA THR A 34 15.65 13.84 -46.17
C THR A 34 16.13 13.10 -47.43
N GLN A 35 15.20 12.45 -48.14
CA GLN A 35 14.91 12.75 -49.56
C GLN A 35 13.50 12.28 -49.94
N ILE A 36 12.73 13.23 -50.46
CA ILE A 36 11.38 13.16 -51.00
C ILE A 36 11.55 13.18 -52.53
N HIS A 37 10.85 12.30 -53.26
CA HIS A 37 10.48 12.58 -54.64
C HIS A 37 9.05 12.08 -54.93
N SER A 38 8.13 13.03 -55.01
CA SER A 38 6.90 12.98 -55.81
C SER A 38 7.29 13.21 -57.28
N SER A 39 6.63 12.68 -58.31
CA SER A 39 5.26 13.04 -58.71
C SER A 39 4.83 12.31 -60.01
N SER A 40 3.56 11.90 -60.03
CA SER A 40 2.55 11.85 -61.12
C SER A 40 2.89 11.46 -62.59
N LYS A 41 2.11 10.51 -63.15
CA LYS A 41 1.16 10.74 -64.28
C LYS A 41 0.36 9.48 -64.72
N THR A 42 -0.96 9.57 -64.55
CA THR A 42 -2.10 9.29 -65.47
C THR A 42 -2.07 8.20 -66.58
N ASN A 43 -3.17 7.44 -66.59
CA ASN A 43 -4.06 7.07 -67.72
C ASN A 43 -4.08 5.64 -68.35
N VAL A 44 -5.25 5.00 -68.19
CA VAL A 44 -6.17 4.44 -69.22
C VAL A 44 -6.00 2.97 -69.71
N ASP A 45 -7.08 2.21 -69.44
CA ASP A 45 -7.75 1.08 -70.12
C ASP A 45 -7.06 -0.23 -70.55
N GLY A 46 -7.83 -1.32 -70.39
CA GLY A 46 -7.68 -2.57 -71.15
C GLY A 46 -8.20 -3.82 -70.43
N GLY A 47 -9.51 -4.10 -70.50
CA GLY A 47 -10.18 -5.18 -69.76
C GLY A 47 -10.19 -6.59 -70.39
N SER A 48 -10.72 -7.55 -69.64
CA SER A 48 -11.42 -8.78 -70.09
C SER A 48 -12.00 -9.52 -68.86
N GLN A 49 -13.28 -9.34 -68.55
CA GLN A 49 -14.43 -10.23 -68.81
C GLN A 49 -14.54 -11.52 -67.96
N ALA A 50 -15.58 -11.57 -67.11
CA ALA A 50 -16.43 -12.75 -66.86
C ALA A 50 -17.79 -12.27 -66.27
N ARG A 51 -18.86 -12.22 -67.07
CA ARG A 51 -19.99 -13.18 -67.15
C ARG A 51 -20.89 -13.23 -65.90
N PHE A 52 -22.04 -12.56 -66.03
CA PHE A 52 -23.24 -12.73 -65.21
C PHE A 52 -24.10 -13.90 -65.70
N SER A 53 -24.78 -14.58 -64.78
CA SER A 53 -26.08 -15.28 -64.98
C SER A 53 -26.80 -15.27 -63.62
N PHE A 54 -27.84 -14.45 -63.43
CA PHE A 54 -29.29 -14.61 -63.71
C PHE A 54 -30.06 -15.40 -62.63
N GLY A 55 -30.77 -14.66 -61.78
CA GLY A 55 -31.74 -15.12 -60.77
C GLY A 55 -32.21 -13.91 -59.95
N GLY A 56 -33.42 -13.40 -60.21
CA GLY A 56 -33.92 -12.10 -59.71
C GLY A 56 -34.21 -12.05 -58.20
N PRO A 57 -34.33 -10.83 -57.60
CA PRO A 57 -34.52 -10.67 -56.16
C PRO A 57 -36.01 -10.65 -55.74
N ILE A 58 -36.35 -11.48 -54.75
CA ILE A 58 -37.63 -11.47 -54.01
C ILE A 58 -37.60 -10.32 -52.97
N PRO A 59 -38.71 -9.62 -52.70
CA PRO A 59 -38.74 -8.44 -51.83
C PRO A 59 -38.46 -8.73 -50.35
N ALA A 60 -37.86 -7.74 -49.68
CA ALA A 60 -37.17 -7.83 -48.39
C ALA A 60 -38.05 -7.93 -47.12
N SER A 61 -39.33 -8.31 -47.23
CA SER A 61 -40.26 -8.38 -46.08
C SER A 61 -40.44 -9.79 -45.48
N ALA A 62 -40.01 -10.85 -46.18
CA ALA A 62 -40.10 -12.23 -45.67
C ALA A 62 -38.81 -12.69 -44.96
N ARG A 63 -38.26 -11.86 -44.05
CA ARG A 63 -37.13 -12.29 -43.21
C ARG A 63 -37.64 -13.23 -42.11
N ARG A 64 -37.63 -14.53 -42.42
CA ARG A 64 -37.58 -15.56 -41.39
C ARG A 64 -36.27 -15.37 -40.61
N HIS A 65 -36.36 -15.23 -39.29
CA HIS A 65 -35.22 -15.24 -38.40
C HIS A 65 -34.62 -16.66 -38.38
N SER A 66 -33.66 -16.91 -39.27
CA SER A 66 -32.75 -18.06 -39.17
C SER A 66 -31.34 -17.55 -39.45
N THR A 67 -30.47 -17.62 -38.45
CA THR A 67 -29.05 -17.23 -38.50
C THR A 67 -28.22 -18.11 -39.43
N PHE A 68 -28.75 -19.20 -39.96
CA PHE A 68 -28.12 -19.99 -41.01
C PHE A 68 -28.42 -19.40 -42.39
N ARG A 69 -27.67 -18.36 -42.76
CA ARG A 69 -27.54 -17.93 -44.15
C ARG A 69 -26.58 -18.90 -44.83
N ALA A 70 -27.05 -19.68 -45.82
CA ALA A 70 -26.19 -20.55 -46.61
C ALA A 70 -24.98 -19.77 -47.12
N ILE A 71 -23.79 -20.11 -46.62
CA ILE A 71 -22.52 -19.51 -46.99
C ILE A 71 -22.19 -20.00 -48.40
N THR A 72 -22.66 -19.29 -49.42
CA THR A 72 -22.28 -19.55 -50.82
C THR A 72 -21.53 -18.36 -51.41
N HIS A 73 -20.63 -17.75 -50.63
CA HIS A 73 -19.55 -16.96 -51.18
C HIS A 73 -18.28 -17.81 -51.11
N ASN A 74 -17.52 -17.89 -52.21
CA ASN A 74 -16.24 -18.61 -52.26
C ASN A 74 -15.24 -17.94 -51.30
N VAL A 75 -15.32 -18.26 -50.01
CA VAL A 75 -14.27 -17.97 -49.04
C VAL A 75 -13.08 -18.82 -49.44
N LYS A 76 -11.93 -18.19 -49.66
CA LYS A 76 -10.70 -18.93 -49.91
C LYS A 76 -10.34 -19.67 -48.61
N ASP A 77 -10.16 -20.98 -48.67
CA ASP A 77 -9.72 -21.78 -47.52
C ASP A 77 -8.45 -21.17 -46.91
N THR A 78 -8.53 -20.78 -45.64
CA THR A 78 -7.44 -20.16 -44.90
C THR A 78 -6.47 -21.19 -44.32
N ARG A 79 -6.83 -22.48 -44.34
CA ARG A 79 -6.00 -23.56 -43.82
C ARG A 79 -4.80 -23.82 -44.72
N PRO A 80 -3.60 -24.07 -44.16
CA PRO A 80 -2.40 -24.34 -44.93
C PRO A 80 -2.38 -25.78 -45.48
N LEU A 81 -3.36 -26.13 -46.33
CA LEU A 81 -3.53 -27.48 -46.89
C LEU A 81 -2.37 -27.94 -47.79
N SER A 82 -1.49 -27.02 -48.20
CA SER A 82 -0.29 -27.33 -49.00
C SER A 82 0.93 -27.74 -48.13
N SER A 83 0.95 -27.39 -46.84
CA SER A 83 2.04 -27.75 -45.92
C SER A 83 1.96 -29.23 -45.54
N LYS A 84 3.09 -29.93 -45.62
CA LYS A 84 3.19 -31.35 -45.25
C LYS A 84 3.07 -31.57 -43.74
N GLU A 85 3.54 -30.61 -42.96
CA GLU A 85 3.50 -30.61 -41.50
C GLU A 85 2.04 -30.58 -41.03
N TYR A 86 1.23 -29.66 -41.59
CA TYR A 86 -0.19 -29.55 -41.29
C TYR A 86 -0.99 -30.76 -41.81
N GLN A 87 -0.66 -31.30 -42.98
CA GLN A 87 -1.25 -32.56 -43.46
C GLN A 87 -1.00 -33.72 -42.49
N ASN A 88 0.21 -33.85 -41.94
CA ASN A 88 0.52 -34.89 -40.96
C ASN A 88 -0.26 -34.70 -39.65
N GLU A 89 -0.50 -33.47 -39.22
CA GLU A 89 -1.35 -33.18 -38.07
C GLU A 89 -2.81 -33.59 -38.31
N MET A 90 -3.37 -33.25 -39.47
CA MET A 90 -4.73 -33.69 -39.86
C MET A 90 -4.84 -35.22 -39.94
N VAL A 91 -3.84 -35.90 -40.50
CA VAL A 91 -3.80 -37.37 -40.53
C VAL A 91 -3.82 -37.95 -39.11
N ARG A 92 -3.04 -37.39 -38.18
CA ARG A 92 -3.03 -37.83 -36.78
C ARG A 92 -4.37 -37.55 -36.08
N LYS A 93 -5.01 -36.42 -36.35
CA LYS A 93 -6.32 -36.08 -35.78
C LYS A 93 -7.39 -37.09 -36.23
N VAL A 94 -7.43 -37.42 -37.52
CA VAL A 94 -8.32 -38.46 -38.05
C VAL A 94 -7.99 -39.83 -37.43
N TYR A 95 -6.70 -40.20 -37.36
CA TYR A 95 -6.28 -41.46 -36.75
C TYR A 95 -6.70 -41.57 -35.27
N ASN A 96 -6.45 -40.54 -34.47
CA ASN A 96 -6.80 -40.53 -33.05
C ASN A 96 -8.31 -40.62 -32.82
N PHE A 97 -9.11 -39.95 -33.65
CA PHE A 97 -10.56 -40.03 -33.57
C PHE A 97 -11.06 -41.44 -33.87
N LEU A 98 -10.58 -42.04 -34.96
CA LEU A 98 -10.93 -43.42 -35.32
C LEU A 98 -10.41 -44.43 -34.28
N LEU A 99 -9.25 -44.20 -33.69
CA LEU A 99 -8.71 -45.05 -32.62
C LEU A 99 -9.58 -45.02 -31.36
N GLN A 100 -10.10 -43.85 -31.00
CA GLN A 100 -10.99 -43.70 -29.84
C GLN A 100 -12.35 -44.38 -30.04
N HIS A 101 -12.84 -44.43 -31.29
CA HIS A 101 -14.17 -44.96 -31.58
C HIS A 101 -14.18 -46.42 -32.06
N ASP A 102 -13.31 -46.76 -33.01
CA ASP A 102 -13.25 -48.06 -33.68
C ASP A 102 -12.26 -49.03 -33.01
N GLY A 103 -11.47 -48.56 -32.04
CA GLY A 103 -10.59 -49.38 -31.19
C GLY A 103 -9.60 -50.24 -31.98
N GLU A 104 -9.66 -51.56 -31.79
CA GLU A 104 -8.78 -52.54 -32.46
C GLU A 104 -8.99 -52.63 -33.99
N ASN A 105 -10.13 -52.16 -34.50
CA ASN A 105 -10.44 -52.15 -35.94
C ASN A 105 -9.98 -50.84 -36.64
N CYS A 106 -9.29 -49.95 -35.93
CA CYS A 106 -8.84 -48.68 -36.49
C CYS A 106 -7.85 -48.87 -37.65
N MET A 107 -8.04 -48.09 -38.72
CA MET A 107 -7.12 -48.09 -39.85
C MET A 107 -5.75 -47.51 -39.46
N PRO A 108 -4.63 -48.09 -39.92
CA PRO A 108 -3.30 -47.59 -39.59
C PRO A 108 -3.04 -46.23 -40.27
N GLU A 109 -2.26 -45.37 -39.61
CA GLU A 109 -1.92 -44.01 -40.08
C GLU A 109 -1.38 -43.97 -41.52
N ARG A 110 -0.66 -45.03 -41.93
CA ARG A 110 -0.17 -45.21 -43.31
C ARG A 110 -1.28 -45.20 -44.35
N VAL A 111 -2.41 -45.84 -44.05
CA VAL A 111 -3.56 -45.94 -44.97
C VAL A 111 -4.29 -44.61 -45.05
N ILE A 112 -4.40 -43.89 -43.93
CA ILE A 112 -4.99 -42.54 -43.89
C ILE A 112 -4.15 -41.52 -44.68
N ARG A 113 -2.82 -41.69 -44.74
CA ARG A 113 -1.94 -40.82 -45.54
C ARG A 113 -2.17 -40.95 -47.05
N SER A 114 -2.56 -42.12 -47.53
CA SER A 114 -2.81 -42.40 -48.95
C SER A 114 -3.95 -43.42 -49.11
N PRO A 115 -5.20 -42.99 -48.90
CA PRO A 115 -6.34 -43.89 -48.83
C PRO A 115 -6.84 -44.29 -50.21
N THR A 116 -7.45 -45.47 -50.29
CA THR A 116 -8.29 -45.85 -51.42
C THR A 116 -9.68 -45.24 -51.29
N LYS A 117 -10.49 -45.36 -52.35
CA LYS A 117 -11.88 -44.93 -52.32
C LYS A 117 -12.70 -45.63 -51.23
N GLN A 118 -12.44 -46.92 -50.97
CA GLN A 118 -13.14 -47.67 -49.92
C GLN A 118 -12.72 -47.23 -48.52
N ASP A 119 -11.42 -46.97 -48.32
CA ASP A 119 -10.91 -46.46 -47.05
C ASP A 119 -11.53 -45.09 -46.72
N PHE A 120 -11.70 -44.23 -47.73
CA PHE A 120 -12.38 -42.95 -47.55
C PHE A 120 -13.86 -43.09 -47.17
N ILE A 121 -14.58 -44.01 -47.79
CA ILE A 121 -15.99 -44.31 -47.45
C ILE A 121 -16.08 -44.72 -45.99
N TYR A 122 -15.23 -45.66 -45.57
CA TYR A 122 -15.19 -46.14 -44.20
C TYR A 122 -14.89 -45.02 -43.20
N MET A 123 -13.88 -44.18 -43.45
CA MET A 123 -13.57 -43.03 -42.58
C MET A 123 -14.74 -42.06 -42.50
N PHE A 124 -15.34 -41.69 -43.65
CA PHE A 124 -16.44 -40.74 -43.68
C PHE A 124 -17.68 -41.27 -42.96
N GLU A 125 -18.03 -42.54 -43.19
CA GLU A 125 -19.17 -43.21 -42.57
C GLU A 125 -18.98 -43.33 -41.06
N SER A 126 -17.81 -43.81 -40.59
CA SER A 126 -17.49 -43.92 -39.16
C SER A 126 -17.60 -42.57 -38.46
N ILE A 127 -17.06 -41.49 -39.05
CA ILE A 127 -17.15 -40.15 -38.47
C ILE A 127 -18.59 -39.62 -38.50
N TYR A 128 -19.31 -39.77 -39.62
CA TYR A 128 -20.65 -39.19 -39.77
C TYR A 128 -21.73 -39.92 -38.95
N GLN A 129 -21.54 -41.20 -38.63
CA GLN A 129 -22.46 -41.95 -37.76
C GLN A 129 -22.61 -41.36 -36.35
N HIS A 130 -21.63 -40.57 -35.90
CA HIS A 130 -21.74 -39.79 -34.65
C HIS A 130 -22.80 -38.68 -34.71
N LEU A 131 -23.13 -38.18 -35.90
CA LEU A 131 -24.22 -37.22 -36.11
C LEU A 131 -25.54 -37.92 -36.44
N SER A 132 -25.47 -39.04 -37.16
CA SER A 132 -26.64 -39.82 -37.59
C SER A 132 -26.36 -41.32 -37.45
N PRO A 133 -26.79 -41.96 -36.33
CA PRO A 133 -26.43 -43.34 -36.00
C PRO A 133 -26.81 -44.40 -37.04
N ASP A 134 -27.88 -44.16 -37.82
CA ASP A 134 -28.40 -45.10 -38.82
C ASP A 134 -27.89 -44.83 -40.25
N PHE A 135 -26.86 -43.99 -40.41
CA PHE A 135 -26.37 -43.59 -41.72
C PHE A 135 -25.52 -44.67 -42.41
N GLN A 136 -25.83 -44.93 -43.68
CA GLN A 136 -25.04 -45.78 -44.57
C GLN A 136 -24.84 -45.08 -45.92
N LEU A 137 -23.58 -44.97 -46.36
CA LEU A 137 -23.23 -44.25 -47.58
C LEU A 137 -23.48 -45.13 -48.82
N LYS A 138 -24.38 -44.71 -49.72
CA LYS A 138 -24.73 -45.47 -50.94
C LYS A 138 -24.04 -44.92 -52.18
N ASN A 139 -23.97 -43.60 -52.32
CA ASN A 139 -23.34 -42.96 -53.48
C ASN A 139 -22.41 -41.81 -53.08
N VAL A 140 -21.13 -42.15 -52.95
CA VAL A 140 -20.05 -41.23 -52.54
C VAL A 140 -19.98 -39.95 -53.37
N ASN A 141 -20.21 -40.05 -54.69
CA ASN A 141 -19.98 -38.92 -55.59
C ASN A 141 -21.00 -37.79 -55.42
N ASP A 142 -22.23 -38.15 -55.02
CA ASP A 142 -23.35 -37.21 -54.91
C ASP A 142 -23.71 -36.93 -53.43
N GLU A 143 -23.70 -37.95 -52.57
CA GLU A 143 -24.09 -37.84 -51.17
C GLU A 143 -23.04 -37.09 -50.34
N VAL A 144 -21.73 -37.37 -50.51
CA VAL A 144 -20.70 -36.70 -49.71
C VAL A 144 -20.69 -35.18 -49.97
N PRO A 145 -20.67 -34.68 -51.22
CA PRO A 145 -20.78 -33.24 -51.48
C PRO A 145 -22.10 -32.62 -51.00
N ALA A 146 -23.21 -33.36 -51.03
CA ALA A 146 -24.50 -32.88 -50.53
C ALA A 146 -24.48 -32.74 -49.00
N ILE A 147 -23.98 -33.74 -48.28
CA ILE A 147 -23.87 -33.74 -46.81
C ILE A 147 -22.99 -32.59 -46.34
N PHE A 148 -21.79 -32.40 -46.93
CA PHE A 148 -20.94 -31.28 -46.56
C PHE A 148 -21.61 -29.92 -46.82
N ARG A 149 -22.43 -29.80 -47.88
CA ARG A 149 -23.19 -28.59 -48.16
C ARG A 149 -24.29 -28.35 -47.12
N GLU A 150 -25.01 -29.39 -46.73
CA GLU A 150 -26.07 -29.32 -45.72
C GLU A 150 -25.54 -28.98 -44.32
N LEU A 151 -24.38 -29.53 -43.97
CA LEU A 151 -23.66 -29.19 -42.72
C LEU A 151 -23.04 -27.79 -42.74
N GLY A 152 -23.07 -27.09 -43.89
CA GLY A 152 -22.55 -25.72 -44.01
C GLY A 152 -21.02 -25.64 -44.16
N TYR A 153 -20.39 -26.68 -44.70
CA TYR A 153 -18.95 -26.66 -44.97
C TYR A 153 -18.58 -25.48 -45.90
N PRO A 154 -17.61 -24.62 -45.51
CA PRO A 154 -17.36 -23.36 -46.20
C PRO A 154 -16.76 -23.52 -47.61
N ASN A 155 -16.11 -24.64 -47.90
CA ASN A 155 -15.45 -24.86 -49.19
C ASN A 155 -16.25 -25.83 -50.07
N LEU A 156 -16.51 -25.45 -51.33
CA LEU A 156 -17.29 -26.30 -52.24
C LEU A 156 -16.52 -27.57 -52.64
N ILE A 157 -17.02 -28.73 -52.21
CA ILE A 157 -16.57 -30.03 -52.71
C ILE A 157 -17.37 -30.35 -53.97
N ARG A 158 -16.69 -30.55 -55.10
CA ARG A 158 -17.33 -30.93 -56.38
C ARG A 158 -17.41 -32.45 -56.50
N PRO A 159 -18.44 -33.00 -57.17
CA PRO A 159 -18.52 -34.44 -57.45
C PRO A 159 -17.28 -35.00 -58.17
N SER A 160 -16.63 -34.19 -59.03
CA SER A 160 -15.37 -34.56 -59.69
C SER A 160 -14.22 -34.81 -58.70
N THR A 161 -14.21 -34.13 -57.55
CA THR A 161 -13.22 -34.33 -56.47
C THR A 161 -13.37 -35.71 -55.81
N MET A 162 -14.58 -36.29 -55.81
CA MET A 162 -14.85 -37.65 -55.32
C MET A 162 -14.41 -38.74 -56.31
N GLN A 163 -14.16 -38.40 -57.58
CA GLN A 163 -13.66 -39.37 -58.57
C GLN A 163 -12.15 -39.60 -58.43
N THR A 164 -11.40 -38.63 -57.88
CA THR A 164 -9.94 -38.68 -57.70
C THR A 164 -9.54 -38.73 -56.21
N ILE A 165 -10.30 -39.48 -55.40
CA ILE A 165 -9.98 -39.71 -53.98
C ILE A 165 -8.59 -40.37 -53.88
N GLY A 166 -7.73 -39.83 -53.01
CA GLY A 166 -6.36 -40.32 -52.81
C GLY A 166 -5.31 -39.73 -53.74
N ALA A 167 -5.69 -38.92 -54.75
CA ALA A 167 -4.72 -38.20 -55.57
C ALA A 167 -3.99 -37.12 -54.76
N SER A 168 -2.68 -36.93 -54.99
CA SER A 168 -1.80 -36.04 -54.19
C SER A 168 -2.28 -34.58 -54.09
N HIS A 169 -2.99 -34.08 -55.10
CA HIS A 169 -3.51 -32.72 -55.17
C HIS A 169 -4.97 -32.60 -54.68
N THR A 170 -5.68 -33.73 -54.55
CA THR A 170 -7.09 -33.78 -54.14
C THR A 170 -7.21 -34.18 -52.66
N TRP A 171 -6.38 -35.12 -52.22
CA TRP A 171 -6.40 -35.70 -50.87
C TRP A 171 -6.27 -34.66 -49.75
N PRO A 172 -5.37 -33.66 -49.81
CA PRO A 172 -5.28 -32.66 -48.75
C PRO A 172 -6.58 -31.88 -48.51
N ASN A 173 -7.36 -31.64 -49.57
CA ASN A 173 -8.66 -30.96 -49.47
C ASN A 173 -9.73 -31.85 -48.82
N LEU A 174 -9.72 -33.15 -49.13
CA LEU A 174 -10.64 -34.12 -48.53
C LEU A 174 -10.29 -34.45 -47.09
N LEU A 175 -8.99 -34.55 -46.79
CA LEU A 175 -8.49 -34.70 -45.43
C LEU A 175 -8.86 -33.49 -44.56
N GLY A 176 -8.75 -32.27 -45.11
CA GLY A 176 -9.25 -31.07 -44.45
C GLY A 176 -10.76 -31.11 -44.22
N ALA A 177 -11.54 -31.66 -45.14
CA ALA A 177 -12.99 -31.82 -44.96
C ALA A 177 -13.34 -32.85 -43.87
N LEU A 178 -12.64 -33.99 -43.82
CA LEU A 178 -12.80 -34.99 -42.76
C LEU A 178 -12.41 -34.44 -41.38
N THR A 179 -11.31 -33.69 -41.31
CA THR A 179 -10.87 -33.06 -40.05
C THR A 179 -11.88 -32.04 -39.55
N TRP A 180 -12.44 -31.25 -40.45
CA TRP A 180 -13.54 -30.34 -40.12
C TRP A 180 -14.80 -31.09 -39.67
N LEU A 181 -15.12 -32.23 -40.29
CA LEU A 181 -16.26 -33.04 -39.86
C LEU A 181 -16.07 -33.59 -38.44
N ILE A 182 -14.86 -34.02 -38.09
CA ILE A 182 -14.51 -34.40 -36.72
C ILE A 182 -14.73 -33.24 -35.75
N GLU A 183 -14.30 -32.02 -36.11
CA GLU A 183 -14.54 -30.83 -35.28
C GLU A 183 -16.03 -30.54 -35.10
N VAL A 184 -16.84 -30.72 -36.14
CA VAL A 184 -18.30 -30.59 -36.05
C VAL A 184 -18.89 -31.64 -35.08
N VAL A 185 -18.38 -32.87 -35.13
CA VAL A 185 -18.78 -33.93 -34.20
C VAL A 185 -18.37 -33.61 -32.76
N GLU A 186 -17.15 -33.11 -32.54
CA GLU A 186 -16.65 -32.69 -31.22
C GLU A 186 -17.51 -31.54 -30.64
N VAL A 187 -17.87 -30.55 -31.48
CA VAL A 187 -18.76 -29.45 -31.10
C VAL A 187 -20.17 -29.97 -30.80
N SER A 188 -20.70 -30.87 -31.62
CA SER A 188 -22.02 -31.49 -31.40
C SER A 188 -22.07 -32.21 -30.06
N HIS A 189 -21.08 -33.04 -29.74
CA HIS A 189 -20.99 -33.71 -28.43
C HIS A 189 -20.82 -32.72 -27.28
N SER A 190 -20.03 -31.66 -27.45
CA SER A 190 -19.87 -30.62 -26.42
C SER A 190 -21.17 -29.85 -26.14
N LEU A 191 -22.05 -29.76 -27.15
CA LEU A 191 -23.38 -29.17 -27.03
C LEU A 191 -24.43 -30.16 -26.48
N GLN A 192 -24.16 -31.46 -26.49
CA GLN A 192 -25.04 -32.46 -25.86
C GLN A 192 -24.88 -32.39 -24.34
N GLY A 193 -25.77 -31.67 -23.66
CA GLY A 193 -25.78 -31.56 -22.20
C GLY A 193 -26.30 -30.21 -21.71
N GLN A 194 -25.89 -29.81 -20.50
CA GLN A 194 -26.30 -28.55 -19.89
C GLN A 194 -25.86 -27.32 -20.70
N VAL A 195 -24.71 -27.38 -21.38
CA VAL A 195 -24.18 -26.27 -22.19
C VAL A 195 -25.09 -25.97 -23.38
N GLY A 196 -25.55 -26.98 -24.13
CA GLY A 196 -26.50 -26.76 -25.23
C GLY A 196 -27.88 -26.32 -24.75
N GLN A 197 -28.35 -26.83 -23.59
CA GLN A 197 -29.60 -26.38 -22.98
C GLN A 197 -29.50 -24.90 -22.57
N ASN A 198 -28.40 -24.50 -21.95
CA ASN A 198 -28.14 -23.11 -21.56
C ASN A 198 -27.94 -22.21 -22.78
N LEU A 199 -27.35 -22.68 -23.88
CA LEU A 199 -27.18 -21.88 -25.09
C LEU A 199 -28.49 -21.70 -25.89
N LEU A 200 -29.37 -22.71 -25.89
CA LEU A 200 -30.67 -22.68 -26.58
C LEU A 200 -31.75 -21.95 -25.77
N LEU A 201 -31.69 -22.06 -24.44
CA LEU A 201 -32.78 -21.64 -23.54
C LEU A 201 -32.34 -20.58 -22.51
N GLY A 202 -31.03 -20.41 -22.27
CA GLY A 202 -30.45 -19.35 -21.45
C GLY A 202 -30.23 -18.08 -22.27
N GLY A 203 -31.23 -17.21 -22.25
CA GLY A 203 -30.99 -15.78 -22.47
C GLY A 203 -30.37 -15.16 -21.22
N ASP A 204 -29.87 -13.93 -21.34
CA ASP A 204 -29.28 -13.10 -20.26
C ASP A 204 -30.26 -12.79 -19.09
N ASP A 205 -31.51 -13.21 -19.23
CA ASP A 205 -32.55 -13.07 -18.21
C ASP A 205 -32.69 -14.38 -17.42
N SER A 206 -32.81 -14.28 -16.10
CA SER A 206 -33.08 -15.42 -15.20
C SER A 206 -34.32 -16.26 -15.57
N ASP A 207 -35.14 -15.80 -16.52
CA ASP A 207 -36.26 -16.52 -17.11
C ASP A 207 -35.84 -17.66 -18.05
N GLY A 208 -34.58 -17.72 -18.50
CA GLY A 208 -34.08 -18.79 -19.38
C GLY A 208 -34.12 -20.17 -18.73
N ALA A 209 -33.68 -20.26 -17.47
CA ALA A 209 -33.77 -21.47 -16.68
C ALA A 209 -35.24 -21.87 -16.44
N LEU A 210 -36.09 -20.90 -16.06
CA LEU A 210 -37.53 -21.13 -15.87
C LEU A 210 -38.21 -21.64 -17.15
N LYS A 211 -37.81 -21.10 -18.31
CA LYS A 211 -38.30 -21.52 -19.61
C LYS A 211 -37.83 -22.94 -19.94
N ALA A 212 -36.57 -23.29 -19.66
CA ALA A 212 -36.07 -24.65 -19.80
C ALA A 212 -36.84 -25.64 -18.89
N TYR A 213 -37.14 -25.25 -17.66
CA TYR A 213 -37.95 -26.05 -16.73
C TYR A 213 -39.38 -26.23 -17.23
N LYS A 214 -40.02 -25.17 -17.73
CA LYS A 214 -41.35 -25.26 -18.37
C LYS A 214 -41.34 -26.20 -19.58
N TYR A 215 -40.32 -26.13 -20.43
CA TYR A 215 -40.20 -27.03 -21.59
C TYR A 215 -39.94 -28.48 -21.17
N SER A 216 -39.09 -28.72 -20.17
CA SER A 216 -38.84 -30.06 -19.62
C SER A 216 -40.12 -30.68 -19.05
N TRP A 217 -40.88 -29.90 -18.27
CA TRP A 217 -42.18 -30.28 -17.74
C TRP A 217 -43.19 -30.63 -18.84
N LEU A 218 -43.35 -29.74 -19.83
CA LEU A 218 -44.26 -29.96 -20.96
C LEU A 218 -43.88 -31.20 -21.77
N ASN A 219 -42.58 -31.43 -22.00
CA ASN A 219 -42.11 -32.57 -22.76
C ASN A 219 -42.31 -33.89 -22.00
N ALA A 220 -42.06 -33.91 -20.68
CA ALA A 220 -42.35 -35.06 -19.83
C ALA A 220 -43.85 -35.40 -19.85
N GLY A 221 -44.71 -34.39 -19.69
CA GLY A 221 -46.17 -34.58 -19.78
C GLY A 221 -46.63 -35.04 -21.16
N TYR A 222 -46.04 -34.50 -22.23
CA TYR A 222 -46.37 -34.86 -23.61
C TYR A 222 -45.95 -36.30 -23.96
N LYS A 223 -44.77 -36.74 -23.52
CA LYS A 223 -44.31 -38.14 -23.70
C LYS A 223 -45.26 -39.13 -23.01
N GLU A 224 -45.69 -38.81 -21.80
CA GLU A 224 -46.59 -39.67 -21.04
C GLU A 224 -48.01 -39.67 -21.62
N TYR A 225 -48.48 -38.53 -22.16
CA TYR A 225 -49.70 -38.46 -22.96
C TYR A 225 -49.62 -39.30 -24.25
N GLN A 226 -48.46 -39.31 -24.92
CA GLN A 226 -48.23 -40.11 -26.11
C GLN A 226 -48.29 -41.61 -25.80
N MET A 227 -47.84 -42.02 -24.62
CA MET A 227 -47.92 -43.41 -24.15
C MET A 227 -49.28 -43.77 -23.55
N ASN A 228 -49.97 -42.81 -22.92
CA ASN A 228 -51.30 -42.99 -22.34
C ASN A 228 -52.15 -41.72 -22.47
N ARG A 229 -53.07 -41.72 -23.44
CA ARG A 229 -53.94 -40.57 -23.74
C ARG A 229 -54.87 -40.15 -22.60
N ASN A 230 -55.16 -41.04 -21.65
CA ASN A 230 -56.05 -40.74 -20.51
C ASN A 230 -55.30 -40.24 -19.27
N ALA A 231 -53.97 -40.19 -19.29
CA ALA A 231 -53.15 -39.77 -18.15
C ALA A 231 -53.43 -38.33 -17.70
N ILE A 232 -53.79 -37.44 -18.65
CA ILE A 232 -54.11 -36.02 -18.39
C ILE A 232 -55.41 -35.86 -17.59
N ASN A 233 -56.32 -36.85 -17.61
CA ASN A 233 -57.59 -36.78 -16.89
C ASN A 233 -57.48 -37.14 -15.40
N ASN A 234 -56.28 -37.49 -14.92
CA ASN A 234 -56.03 -37.76 -13.51
C ASN A 234 -55.70 -36.45 -12.79
N GLU A 235 -56.49 -36.08 -11.78
CA GLU A 235 -56.38 -34.79 -11.08
C GLU A 235 -55.01 -34.57 -10.42
N GLY A 236 -54.27 -35.64 -10.07
CA GLY A 236 -52.93 -35.57 -9.46
C GLY A 236 -51.76 -35.58 -10.46
N PHE A 237 -52.01 -35.75 -11.77
CA PHE A 237 -50.95 -35.92 -12.76
C PHE A 237 -49.98 -34.73 -12.82
N PHE A 238 -50.52 -33.51 -12.74
CA PHE A 238 -49.70 -32.31 -12.80
C PHE A 238 -48.96 -32.04 -11.48
N ASP A 239 -49.58 -32.37 -10.35
CA ASP A 239 -48.99 -32.18 -9.02
C ASP A 239 -47.80 -33.12 -8.79
N ASP A 240 -47.88 -34.36 -9.26
CA ASP A 240 -46.76 -35.33 -9.19
C ASP A 240 -45.55 -34.89 -10.03
N LYS A 241 -45.78 -34.21 -11.16
CA LYS A 241 -44.70 -33.68 -12.00
C LYS A 241 -44.11 -32.37 -11.46
N VAL A 242 -44.94 -31.53 -10.84
CA VAL A 242 -44.48 -30.30 -10.16
C VAL A 242 -43.65 -30.65 -8.94
N THR A 243 -44.08 -31.65 -8.16
CA THR A 243 -43.29 -32.17 -7.02
C THR A 243 -41.98 -32.78 -7.49
N ALA A 244 -41.98 -33.63 -8.53
CA ALA A 244 -40.74 -34.19 -9.08
C ALA A 244 -39.75 -33.12 -9.60
N LEU A 245 -40.25 -32.06 -10.25
CA LEU A 245 -39.41 -30.92 -10.66
C LEU A 245 -38.86 -30.14 -9.48
N ARG A 246 -39.66 -29.93 -8.43
CA ARG A 246 -39.22 -29.28 -7.21
C ARG A 246 -38.10 -30.07 -6.54
N THR A 247 -38.25 -31.39 -6.39
CA THR A 247 -37.22 -32.25 -5.78
C THR A 247 -35.94 -32.27 -6.61
N TRP A 248 -36.06 -32.19 -7.94
CA TRP A 248 -34.91 -32.09 -8.83
C TRP A 248 -34.21 -30.72 -8.74
N CYS A 249 -34.95 -29.61 -8.64
CA CYS A 249 -34.38 -28.28 -8.40
C CYS A 249 -33.64 -28.21 -7.05
N GLU A 250 -34.24 -28.75 -5.98
CA GLU A 250 -33.64 -28.84 -4.64
C GLU A 250 -32.35 -29.69 -4.62
N GLN A 251 -32.19 -30.62 -5.56
CA GLN A 251 -30.96 -31.42 -5.71
C GLN A 251 -29.87 -30.73 -6.55
N GLN A 252 -30.22 -29.79 -7.42
CA GLN A 252 -29.28 -29.11 -8.32
C GLN A 252 -28.70 -27.83 -7.70
N GLU A 253 -29.50 -27.11 -6.92
CA GLU A 253 -29.08 -25.90 -6.21
C GLU A 253 -29.11 -26.20 -4.71
N ASP A 254 -27.92 -26.28 -4.09
CA ASP A 254 -27.73 -26.51 -2.66
C ASP A 254 -28.12 -25.23 -1.88
N PHE A 255 -29.40 -24.86 -1.98
CA PHE A 255 -29.96 -23.66 -1.38
C PHE A 255 -29.80 -23.64 0.13
N ASP A 256 -29.80 -24.81 0.77
CA ASP A 256 -29.54 -24.96 2.20
C ASP A 256 -28.10 -24.55 2.54
N ALA A 257 -27.13 -24.96 1.72
CA ALA A 257 -25.74 -24.53 1.88
C ALA A 257 -25.60 -23.02 1.65
N GLN A 258 -26.22 -22.46 0.60
CA GLN A 258 -26.19 -21.01 0.35
C GLN A 258 -26.85 -20.22 1.48
N GLN A 259 -27.97 -20.70 2.01
CA GLN A 259 -28.65 -20.05 3.13
C GLN A 259 -27.83 -20.11 4.42
N GLN A 260 -27.11 -21.20 4.67
CA GLN A 260 -26.16 -21.29 5.79
C GLN A 260 -24.99 -20.33 5.63
N VAL A 261 -24.42 -20.20 4.42
CA VAL A 261 -23.33 -19.26 4.13
C VAL A 261 -23.78 -17.81 4.36
N ILE A 262 -24.96 -17.43 3.87
CA ILE A 262 -25.51 -16.08 4.07
C ILE A 262 -25.77 -15.80 5.55
N ARG A 263 -26.28 -16.78 6.31
CA ARG A 263 -26.48 -16.62 7.76
C ARG A 263 -25.17 -16.45 8.51
N ALA A 264 -24.16 -17.26 8.20
CA ALA A 264 -22.83 -17.14 8.79
C ALA A 264 -22.19 -15.78 8.49
N ALA A 265 -22.33 -15.28 7.25
CA ALA A 265 -21.85 -13.95 6.88
C ALA A 265 -22.58 -12.83 7.63
N LEU A 266 -23.90 -12.95 7.84
CA LEU A 266 -24.66 -11.98 8.63
C LEU A 266 -24.24 -11.97 10.10
N ASP A 267 -23.89 -13.13 10.66
CA ASP A 267 -23.44 -13.20 12.06
C ASP A 267 -22.02 -12.65 12.21
N GLN A 268 -21.12 -12.90 11.25
CA GLN A 268 -19.80 -12.28 11.22
C GLN A 268 -19.87 -10.75 11.14
N ILE A 269 -20.72 -10.21 10.26
CA ILE A 269 -20.89 -8.75 10.12
C ILE A 269 -21.43 -8.13 11.41
N LYS A 270 -22.26 -8.85 12.18
CA LYS A 270 -22.72 -8.35 13.49
C LYS A 270 -21.59 -8.31 14.51
N GLU A 271 -20.77 -9.34 14.61
CA GLU A 271 -19.59 -9.34 15.49
C GLU A 271 -18.63 -8.20 15.15
N GLU A 272 -18.37 -7.97 13.85
CA GLU A 272 -17.53 -6.85 13.39
C GLU A 272 -18.15 -5.49 13.76
N CYS A 273 -19.48 -5.34 13.67
CA CYS A 273 -20.16 -4.12 14.13
C CYS A 273 -20.01 -3.91 15.65
N GLU A 274 -20.16 -4.97 16.46
CA GLU A 274 -20.02 -4.91 17.91
C GLU A 274 -18.59 -4.55 18.34
N GLU A 275 -17.58 -5.09 17.65
CA GLU A 275 -16.17 -4.74 17.88
C GLU A 275 -15.90 -3.27 17.54
N MET A 276 -16.40 -2.78 16.41
CA MET A 276 -16.28 -1.36 16.04
C MET A 276 -17.01 -0.42 17.03
N GLU A 277 -18.14 -0.83 17.60
CA GLU A 277 -18.83 -0.06 18.63
C GLU A 277 -18.03 -0.01 19.95
N ALA A 278 -17.39 -1.11 20.34
CA ALA A 278 -16.49 -1.13 21.49
C ALA A 278 -15.27 -0.22 21.28
N ASP A 279 -14.70 -0.22 20.08
CA ASP A 279 -13.59 0.66 19.71
C ASP A 279 -13.98 2.14 19.67
N ARG A 280 -15.23 2.45 19.28
CA ARG A 280 -15.75 3.81 19.39
C ARG A 280 -15.76 4.30 20.84
N GLY A 281 -16.11 3.44 21.80
CA GLY A 281 -16.03 3.77 23.23
C GLY A 281 -14.60 4.04 23.70
N ASN A 282 -13.60 3.34 23.15
CA ASN A 282 -12.19 3.63 23.42
C ASN A 282 -11.74 4.96 22.81
N LEU A 283 -12.25 5.29 21.62
CA LEU A 283 -11.95 6.55 20.93
C LEU A 283 -12.55 7.75 21.67
N GLU A 284 -13.73 7.61 22.27
CA GLU A 284 -14.34 8.63 23.13
C GLU A 284 -13.50 8.87 24.40
N ARG A 285 -13.02 7.82 25.08
CA ARG A 285 -12.08 7.95 26.20
C ARG A 285 -10.78 8.65 25.80
N LEU A 286 -10.23 8.30 24.64
CA LEU A 286 -9.00 8.93 24.16
C LEU A 286 -9.21 10.42 23.84
N ARG A 287 -10.40 10.80 23.33
CA ARG A 287 -10.78 12.20 23.15
C ARG A 287 -10.87 12.95 24.48
N GLU A 288 -11.47 12.35 25.50
CA GLU A 288 -11.51 12.92 26.86
C GLU A 288 -10.09 13.12 27.42
N ASP A 289 -9.22 12.12 27.26
CA ASP A 289 -7.82 12.21 27.69
C ASP A 289 -7.05 13.31 26.94
N ILE A 290 -7.28 13.49 25.64
CA ILE A 290 -6.69 14.59 24.86
C ILE A 290 -7.15 15.93 25.43
N THR A 291 -8.46 16.12 25.66
CA THR A 291 -8.97 17.38 26.23
C THR A 291 -8.39 17.67 27.61
N ARG A 292 -8.21 16.65 28.44
CA ARG A 292 -7.57 16.78 29.75
C ARG A 292 -6.10 17.17 29.65
N LEU A 293 -5.37 16.59 28.70
CA LEU A 293 -3.97 16.93 28.45
C LEU A 293 -3.83 18.35 27.90
N ASP A 294 -4.74 18.80 27.04
CA ASP A 294 -4.77 20.18 26.55
C ASP A 294 -4.99 21.18 27.71
N ASP A 295 -5.91 20.89 28.63
CA ASP A 295 -6.12 21.69 29.83
C ASP A 295 -4.88 21.74 30.73
N ASP A 296 -4.18 20.62 30.88
CA ASP A 296 -2.94 20.54 31.67
C ASP A 296 -1.79 21.30 30.98
N ILE A 297 -1.72 21.30 29.65
CA ILE A 297 -0.75 22.09 28.87
C ILE A 297 -1.03 23.59 29.06
N ILE A 298 -2.29 24.02 29.03
CA ILE A 298 -2.68 25.42 29.26
C ILE A 298 -2.23 25.86 30.66
N LYS A 299 -2.54 25.08 31.70
CA LYS A 299 -2.12 25.38 33.07
C LYS A 299 -0.60 25.40 33.22
N ALA A 300 0.11 24.48 32.55
CA ALA A 300 1.56 24.46 32.57
C ALA A 300 2.16 25.71 31.88
N ALA A 301 1.56 26.16 30.77
CA ALA A 301 1.98 27.37 30.08
C ALA A 301 1.72 28.63 30.92
N GLU A 302 0.57 28.73 31.58
CA GLU A 302 0.26 29.82 32.52
C GLU A 302 1.27 29.88 33.67
N TYR A 303 1.58 28.72 34.27
CA TYR A 303 2.59 28.63 35.33
C TYR A 303 3.99 29.02 34.83
N MET A 304 4.37 28.57 33.63
CA MET A 304 5.64 28.98 33.02
C MET A 304 5.71 30.50 32.84
N GLU A 305 4.66 31.12 32.32
CA GLU A 305 4.60 32.56 32.12
C GLU A 305 4.65 33.32 33.46
N GLU A 306 3.99 32.83 34.50
CA GLU A 306 4.10 33.38 35.86
C GLU A 306 5.54 33.30 36.39
N THR A 307 6.18 32.13 36.28
CA THR A 307 7.58 31.97 36.71
C THR A 307 8.55 32.83 35.92
N GLU A 308 8.32 33.06 34.63
CA GLU A 308 9.15 33.93 33.80
C GLU A 308 9.00 35.41 34.18
N ARG A 309 7.79 35.83 34.54
CA ARG A 309 7.55 37.17 35.12
C ARG A 309 8.27 37.34 36.45
N ASP A 310 8.22 36.35 37.33
CA ASP A 310 8.91 36.40 38.61
C ASP A 310 10.43 36.38 38.47
N LEU A 311 10.97 35.59 37.54
CA LEU A 311 12.40 35.63 37.19
C LEU A 311 12.82 36.99 36.64
N SER A 312 11.97 37.61 35.82
CA SER A 312 12.24 38.95 35.27
C SER A 312 12.27 40.01 36.39
N ARG A 313 11.30 39.98 37.31
CA ARG A 313 11.29 40.85 38.51
C ARG A 313 12.53 40.65 39.37
N LEU A 314 12.86 39.40 39.69
CA LEU A 314 14.03 39.09 40.52
C LEU A 314 15.33 39.53 39.84
N ARG A 315 15.38 39.50 38.50
CA ARG A 315 16.51 40.01 37.73
C ARG A 315 16.61 41.53 37.78
N GLU A 316 15.49 42.24 37.72
CA GLU A 316 15.45 43.70 37.91
C GLU A 316 15.92 44.08 39.32
N ASP A 317 15.43 43.38 40.35
CA ASP A 317 15.86 43.58 41.74
C ASP A 317 17.36 43.29 41.92
N TYR A 318 17.86 42.20 41.33
CA TYR A 318 19.29 41.89 41.35
C TYR A 318 20.12 43.00 40.71
N ASN A 319 19.71 43.51 39.55
CA ASN A 319 20.40 44.60 38.87
C ASN A 319 20.39 45.89 39.71
N LEU A 320 19.27 46.19 40.39
CA LEU A 320 19.17 47.34 41.28
C LEU A 320 20.14 47.21 42.45
N VAL A 321 20.16 46.07 43.13
CA VAL A 321 21.10 45.81 44.24
C VAL A 321 22.55 45.84 43.75
N GLU A 322 22.85 45.35 42.55
CA GLU A 322 24.18 45.44 41.97
C GLU A 322 24.60 46.90 41.72
N MET A 323 23.67 47.74 41.26
CA MET A 323 23.91 49.18 41.12
C MET A 323 24.14 49.85 42.48
N GLU A 324 23.32 49.55 43.49
CA GLU A 324 23.50 50.06 44.86
C GLU A 324 24.84 49.61 45.45
N LEU A 325 25.27 48.37 45.21
CA LEU A 325 26.57 47.89 45.66
C LEU A 325 27.72 48.67 44.99
N LYS A 326 27.59 48.99 43.69
CA LYS A 326 28.58 49.82 42.97
C LYS A 326 28.64 51.23 43.54
N THR A 327 27.51 51.87 43.80
CA THR A 327 27.49 53.23 44.39
C THR A 327 28.03 53.22 45.82
N VAL A 328 27.72 52.22 46.63
CA VAL A 328 28.32 52.06 47.97
C VAL A 328 29.83 51.82 47.86
N ALA A 329 30.29 51.00 46.91
CA ALA A 329 31.72 50.80 46.70
C ALA A 329 32.45 52.09 46.26
N GLU A 330 31.80 52.93 45.45
CA GLU A 330 32.30 54.25 45.08
C GLU A 330 32.36 55.19 46.29
N THR A 331 31.29 55.29 47.09
CA THR A 331 31.29 56.13 48.30
C THR A 331 32.35 55.68 49.31
N VAL A 332 32.56 54.38 49.50
CA VAL A 332 33.64 53.85 50.36
C VAL A 332 35.01 54.19 49.80
N ARG A 333 35.18 54.18 48.47
CA ARG A 333 36.43 54.60 47.82
C ARG A 333 36.69 56.09 48.05
N ASP A 334 35.67 56.92 47.92
CA ASP A 334 35.77 58.37 48.14
C ASP A 334 36.06 58.70 49.60
N GLU A 335 35.39 58.05 50.55
CA GLU A 335 35.67 58.22 51.99
C GLU A 335 37.06 57.72 52.37
N ARG A 336 37.56 56.65 51.75
CA ARG A 336 38.97 56.21 51.92
C ARG A 336 39.96 57.23 51.36
N ALA A 337 39.65 57.85 50.23
CA ALA A 337 40.49 58.91 49.67
C ALA A 337 40.52 60.13 50.60
N ARG A 338 39.37 60.54 51.14
CA ARG A 338 39.27 61.61 52.16
C ARG A 338 40.05 61.29 53.42
N LEU A 339 39.99 60.04 53.92
CA LEU A 339 40.81 59.59 55.04
C LEU A 339 42.31 59.71 54.72
N GLY A 340 42.74 59.29 53.53
CA GLY A 340 44.12 59.44 53.09
C GLY A 340 44.56 60.91 53.00
N GLU A 341 43.71 61.79 52.48
CA GLU A 341 43.96 63.24 52.45
C GLU A 341 44.04 63.84 53.87
N LEU A 342 43.19 63.38 54.79
CA LEU A 342 43.19 63.83 56.18
C LEU A 342 44.41 63.31 56.93
N GLU A 343 44.86 62.09 56.67
CA GLU A 343 46.11 61.52 57.19
C GLU A 343 47.33 62.29 56.66
N GLU A 344 47.36 62.64 55.37
CA GLU A 344 48.41 63.46 54.79
C GLU A 344 48.39 64.90 55.32
N LEU A 345 47.20 65.47 55.56
CA LEU A 345 47.06 66.76 56.26
C LEU A 345 47.54 66.67 57.71
N THR A 346 47.27 65.57 58.40
CA THR A 346 47.75 65.35 59.78
C THR A 346 49.27 65.22 59.80
N LYS A 347 49.87 64.47 58.86
CA LYS A 347 51.33 64.40 58.69
C LYS A 347 51.95 65.74 58.28
N ALA A 348 51.28 66.52 57.43
CA ALA A 348 51.73 67.85 57.03
C ALA A 348 51.63 68.86 58.19
N GLN A 349 50.63 68.70 59.06
CA GLN A 349 50.45 69.50 60.27
C GLN A 349 51.48 69.11 61.35
N GLU A 350 51.82 67.82 61.47
CA GLU A 350 52.95 67.31 62.27
C GLU A 350 54.32 67.84 61.78
N ALA A 351 54.47 68.07 60.47
CA ALA A 351 55.68 68.67 59.89
C ALA A 351 55.75 70.20 60.03
N GLY A 352 54.61 70.89 60.18
CA GLY A 352 54.51 72.34 60.25
C GLY A 352 54.61 72.93 61.67
N SER A 353 54.20 72.18 62.70
CA SER A 353 54.35 72.58 64.11
C SER A 353 55.40 71.73 64.82
N GLY A 354 56.67 72.06 64.59
CA GLY A 354 57.77 71.50 65.35
C GLY A 354 57.82 72.06 66.77
N LEU A 355 57.09 71.43 67.69
CA LEU A 355 57.28 71.39 69.15
C LEU A 355 56.39 70.21 69.65
N ARG A 356 56.85 69.09 70.22
CA ARG A 356 58.10 68.77 70.91
C ARG A 356 58.26 67.23 70.92
N SER A 357 59.01 66.64 69.99
CA SER A 357 59.35 65.19 70.05
C SER A 357 60.39 64.87 71.14
N SER A 358 60.88 65.89 71.84
CA SER A 358 61.73 65.77 73.03
C SER A 358 60.96 65.32 74.28
N GLU A 359 59.69 65.70 74.45
CA GLU A 359 58.93 65.32 75.66
C GLU A 359 58.38 63.89 75.60
N VAL A 360 58.12 63.34 74.40
CA VAL A 360 57.68 61.94 74.27
C VAL A 360 58.85 60.97 74.39
N ARG A 361 60.07 61.36 73.98
CA ARG A 361 61.28 60.55 74.24
C ARG A 361 61.81 60.74 75.66
N GLU A 362 61.73 61.93 76.25
CA GLU A 362 62.03 62.12 77.68
C GLU A 362 61.04 61.38 78.56
N LEU A 363 59.74 61.33 78.24
CA LEU A 363 58.77 60.51 78.98
C LEU A 363 58.94 59.00 78.75
N THR A 364 59.44 58.57 77.59
CA THR A 364 59.72 57.14 77.34
C THR A 364 61.03 56.72 78.03
N VAL A 365 62.05 57.59 78.06
CA VAL A 365 63.29 57.36 78.82
C VAL A 365 63.01 57.47 80.32
N GLU A 366 62.24 58.44 80.80
CA GLU A 366 61.75 58.52 82.19
C GLU A 366 60.90 57.30 82.54
N HIS A 367 60.06 56.79 81.64
CA HIS A 367 59.28 55.58 81.88
C HIS A 367 60.16 54.33 81.98
N ASP A 368 61.21 54.24 81.18
CA ASP A 368 62.18 53.13 81.24
C ASP A 368 63.14 53.26 82.43
N GLN A 369 63.53 54.49 82.80
CA GLN A 369 64.28 54.83 84.01
C GLN A 369 63.42 54.52 85.25
N ASN A 370 62.14 54.88 85.23
CA ASN A 370 61.18 54.59 86.29
C ASN A 370 60.84 53.10 86.37
N LYS A 371 60.82 52.36 85.24
CA LYS A 371 60.78 50.89 85.26
C LYS A 371 62.02 50.27 85.88
N LEU A 372 63.21 50.85 85.62
CA LEU A 372 64.47 50.39 86.21
C LEU A 372 64.56 50.74 87.70
N THR A 373 64.10 51.92 88.14
CA THR A 373 63.99 52.26 89.56
C THR A 373 62.91 51.46 90.27
N ILE A 374 61.78 51.15 89.62
CA ILE A 374 60.77 50.23 90.15
C ILE A 374 61.31 48.80 90.26
N ARG A 375 62.14 48.33 89.33
CA ARG A 375 62.81 47.02 89.45
C ARG A 375 63.83 47.01 90.59
N LYS A 376 64.64 48.08 90.73
CA LYS A 376 65.57 48.23 91.87
C LYS A 376 64.83 48.35 93.20
N LEU A 377 63.75 49.13 93.27
CA LEU A 377 62.89 49.24 94.45
C LEU A 377 62.15 47.93 94.72
N LYS A 378 61.80 47.14 93.71
CA LYS A 378 61.27 45.78 93.88
C LYS A 378 62.33 44.81 94.39
N GLU A 379 63.57 44.89 93.92
CA GLU A 379 64.69 44.11 94.42
C GLU A 379 65.06 44.52 95.86
N GLU A 380 65.02 45.81 96.19
CA GLU A 380 65.19 46.35 97.54
C GLU A 380 64.02 46.01 98.46
N LEU A 381 62.78 46.00 97.95
CA LEU A 381 61.58 45.56 98.68
C LEU A 381 61.59 44.04 98.90
N GLU A 382 62.07 43.25 97.93
CA GLU A 382 62.30 41.81 98.09
C GLU A 382 63.47 41.54 99.06
N HIS A 383 64.49 42.40 99.08
CA HIS A 383 65.59 42.35 100.05
C HIS A 383 65.11 42.75 101.46
N LEU A 384 64.26 43.77 101.59
CA LEU A 384 63.59 44.18 102.83
C LEU A 384 62.59 43.12 103.29
N CYS A 385 61.85 42.46 102.39
CA CYS A 385 60.99 41.33 102.70
C CYS A 385 61.80 40.11 103.15
N LYS A 386 62.98 39.86 102.57
CA LYS A 386 63.91 38.81 103.03
C LYS A 386 64.52 39.15 104.39
N GLN A 387 64.80 40.42 104.69
CA GLN A 387 65.26 40.87 106.01
C GLN A 387 64.15 40.88 107.07
N HIS A 388 62.91 41.21 106.68
CA HIS A 388 61.73 41.18 107.54
C HIS A 388 61.30 39.75 107.90
N TRP A 389 61.64 38.77 107.05
CA TRP A 389 61.47 37.34 107.32
C TRP A 389 62.35 36.79 108.47
N LEU A 390 63.26 37.58 109.04
CA LEU A 390 64.07 37.20 110.20
C LEU A 390 63.59 37.78 111.55
N ALA A 391 62.40 38.39 111.62
CA ALA A 391 61.79 38.82 112.90
C ALA A 391 60.25 38.67 112.92
N VAL A 392 59.79 37.43 113.17
CA VAL A 392 58.57 36.91 113.88
C VAL A 392 57.66 37.97 114.58
N PRO A 393 56.29 37.83 114.76
CA PRO A 393 55.37 36.65 114.63
C PRO A 393 53.93 36.84 113.99
N ILE A 394 53.45 35.76 113.36
CA ILE A 394 52.16 35.02 113.53
C ILE A 394 50.80 35.79 113.57
N SER A 395 50.00 35.67 112.49
CA SER A 395 48.54 35.32 112.48
C SER A 395 47.70 35.90 111.31
N LYS A 396 48.20 36.83 110.48
CA LYS A 396 47.40 37.46 109.39
C LYS A 396 47.58 36.92 107.96
N THR A 397 48.57 36.05 107.71
CA THR A 397 48.92 35.62 106.34
C THR A 397 47.99 34.54 105.75
N ALA A 398 47.34 33.72 106.57
CA ALA A 398 46.50 32.63 106.10
C ALA A 398 45.16 33.09 105.47
N PHE A 399 44.60 34.21 105.92
CA PHE A 399 43.32 34.74 105.41
C PHE A 399 43.45 35.39 104.03
N VAL A 400 44.53 36.14 103.82
CA VAL A 400 44.81 36.83 102.53
C VAL A 400 45.09 35.82 101.41
N GLU A 401 45.78 34.71 101.70
CA GLU A 401 45.99 33.64 100.71
C GLU A 401 44.68 32.94 100.29
N GLN A 402 43.73 32.76 101.21
CA GLN A 402 42.42 32.16 100.88
C GLN A 402 41.53 33.12 100.09
N GLN A 403 41.63 34.43 100.35
CA GLN A 403 40.92 35.45 99.60
C GLN A 403 41.41 35.55 98.14
N ASP A 404 42.72 35.48 97.89
CA ASP A 404 43.29 35.48 96.53
C ASP A 404 42.89 34.23 95.73
N ARG A 405 42.82 33.06 96.38
CA ARG A 405 42.33 31.82 95.76
C ARG A 405 40.85 31.89 95.40
N TYR A 406 40.01 32.47 96.27
CA TYR A 406 38.60 32.71 95.98
C TYR A 406 38.43 33.65 94.78
N HIS A 407 39.19 34.73 94.72
CA HIS A 407 39.11 35.70 93.62
C HIS A 407 39.48 35.06 92.26
N LYS A 408 40.54 34.25 92.22
CA LYS A 408 40.91 33.45 91.04
C LYS A 408 39.81 32.47 90.63
N LEU A 409 39.21 31.77 91.60
CA LEU A 409 38.14 30.81 91.35
C LEU A 409 36.88 31.50 90.80
N MET A 410 36.53 32.67 91.34
CA MET A 410 35.41 33.48 90.88
C MET A 410 35.58 33.96 89.42
N LEU A 411 36.79 34.39 89.02
CA LEU A 411 37.09 34.71 87.62
C LEU A 411 36.92 33.50 86.69
N THR A 412 37.39 32.32 87.10
CA THR A 412 37.23 31.11 86.27
C THR A 412 35.76 30.71 86.10
N VAL A 413 34.95 30.84 87.15
CA VAL A 413 33.51 30.55 87.09
C VAL A 413 32.77 31.58 86.22
N LYS A 414 33.11 32.87 86.29
CA LYS A 414 32.57 33.90 85.38
C LYS A 414 32.85 33.56 83.91
N ASN A 415 34.06 33.13 83.57
CA ASN A 415 34.42 32.75 82.21
C ASN A 415 33.64 31.51 81.73
N LEU A 416 33.46 30.51 82.59
CA LEU A 416 32.69 29.30 82.28
C LEU A 416 31.19 29.60 82.10
N HIS A 417 30.62 30.48 82.92
CA HIS A 417 29.23 30.91 82.80
C HIS A 417 28.96 31.59 81.44
N SER A 418 29.83 32.52 81.05
CA SER A 418 29.75 33.21 79.75
C SER A 418 29.82 32.24 78.57
N SER A 419 30.65 31.19 78.68
CA SER A 419 30.74 30.15 77.65
C SER A 419 29.50 29.23 77.59
N ALA A 420 28.80 29.02 78.70
CA ALA A 420 27.61 28.17 78.76
C ALA A 420 26.36 28.89 78.21
N HIS A 421 26.14 30.14 78.64
CA HIS A 421 24.87 30.85 78.42
C HIS A 421 24.92 31.97 77.37
N CYS A 422 26.10 32.41 76.91
CA CYS A 422 26.31 33.42 75.84
C CYS A 422 25.54 34.77 75.94
N ARG A 423 24.63 34.99 76.90
CA ARG A 423 23.74 36.16 76.93
C ARG A 423 23.64 36.92 78.27
N ASP A 424 24.03 36.36 79.41
CA ASP A 424 23.92 37.06 80.71
C ASP A 424 25.28 37.30 81.41
N PRO A 425 25.68 38.56 81.63
CA PRO A 425 26.83 38.91 82.46
C PRO A 425 26.51 38.65 83.94
N LEU A 426 27.30 37.79 84.59
CA LEU A 426 27.16 37.50 86.01
C LEU A 426 27.75 38.64 86.87
N VAL A 427 26.92 39.41 87.57
CA VAL A 427 27.34 40.47 88.50
C VAL A 427 27.43 39.89 89.92
N MET A 428 28.64 39.84 90.47
CA MET A 428 28.88 39.44 91.87
C MET A 428 29.77 40.50 92.55
N ALA A 429 29.50 40.80 93.82
CA ALA A 429 30.26 41.77 94.62
C ALA A 429 31.57 41.15 95.14
N ASP A 430 32.68 41.88 94.99
CA ASP A 430 34.05 41.38 95.19
C ASP A 430 34.59 41.46 96.63
N ASN A 431 33.86 42.09 97.56
CA ASN A 431 34.40 42.37 98.90
C ASN A 431 33.76 41.48 99.96
N VAL A 432 34.56 40.53 100.45
CA VAL A 432 34.24 39.70 101.61
C VAL A 432 35.21 40.05 102.72
N GLU A 433 34.71 40.68 103.79
CA GLU A 433 35.54 41.20 104.89
C GLU A 433 35.69 40.21 106.06
N ASP A 434 34.84 39.17 106.16
CA ASP A 434 34.80 38.22 107.28
C ASP A 434 34.94 36.74 106.87
N GLU A 435 35.51 35.89 107.74
CA GLU A 435 35.67 34.42 107.56
C GLU A 435 34.35 33.69 107.26
N ARG A 436 33.23 34.10 107.89
CA ARG A 436 31.90 33.54 107.61
C ARG A 436 31.35 33.94 106.25
N GLY A 437 31.67 35.16 105.79
CA GLY A 437 31.30 35.64 104.47
C GLY A 437 32.01 34.87 103.36
N LEU A 438 33.28 34.47 103.58
CA LEU A 438 34.06 33.71 102.60
C LEU A 438 33.48 32.31 102.40
N HIS A 439 33.06 31.66 103.48
CA HIS A 439 32.42 30.34 103.41
C HIS A 439 31.06 30.40 102.69
N ALA A 440 30.24 31.42 102.95
CA ALA A 440 28.96 31.61 102.25
C ALA A 440 29.15 31.86 100.75
N ALA A 441 30.15 32.68 100.39
CA ALA A 441 30.48 32.99 99.01
C ALA A 441 31.01 31.76 98.22
N VAL A 442 31.85 30.94 98.86
CA VAL A 442 32.31 29.66 98.29
C VAL A 442 31.14 28.68 98.10
N SER A 443 30.22 28.60 99.06
CA SER A 443 29.02 27.76 98.92
C SER A 443 28.13 28.22 97.77
N HIS A 444 28.01 29.53 97.54
CA HIS A 444 27.26 30.08 96.42
C HIS A 444 27.92 29.76 95.07
N LEU A 445 29.24 29.89 94.96
CA LEU A 445 30.00 29.47 93.77
C LEU A 445 29.81 27.99 93.47
N LYS A 446 29.77 27.12 94.50
CA LYS A 446 29.51 25.68 94.31
C LYS A 446 28.14 25.42 93.69
N THR A 447 27.10 26.10 94.15
CA THR A 447 25.75 25.99 93.57
C THR A 447 25.74 26.50 92.13
N LEU A 448 26.42 27.61 91.87
CA LEU A 448 26.48 28.25 90.55
C LEU A 448 27.23 27.38 89.52
N VAL A 449 28.32 26.72 89.92
CA VAL A 449 29.02 25.71 89.11
C VAL A 449 28.09 24.54 88.78
N GLY A 450 27.27 24.07 89.72
CA GLY A 450 26.28 23.03 89.46
C GLY A 450 25.22 23.43 88.43
N VAL A 451 24.78 24.69 88.44
CA VAL A 451 23.85 25.25 87.42
C VAL A 451 24.52 25.33 86.05
N ILE A 452 25.78 25.77 85.99
CA ILE A 452 26.57 25.83 84.75
C ILE A 452 26.78 24.42 84.17
N GLU A 453 27.10 23.45 85.01
CA GLU A 453 27.29 22.06 84.60
C GLU A 453 26.01 21.46 84.01
N ALA A 454 24.86 21.69 84.66
CA ALA A 454 23.56 21.28 84.13
C ALA A 454 23.25 21.91 82.77
N ALA A 455 23.59 23.19 82.57
CA ALA A 455 23.39 23.88 81.30
C ALA A 455 24.28 23.33 80.16
N PHE A 456 25.54 22.97 80.46
CA PHE A 456 26.40 22.31 79.48
C PHE A 456 25.89 20.93 79.09
N VAL A 457 25.35 20.17 80.05
CA VAL A 457 24.73 18.87 79.78
C VAL A 457 23.51 19.03 78.88
N GLN A 458 22.66 20.03 79.17
CA GLN A 458 21.48 20.32 78.36
C GLN A 458 21.88 20.72 76.93
N ARG A 459 22.80 21.66 76.76
CA ARG A 459 23.29 22.09 75.44
C ARG A 459 23.90 20.95 74.62
N LYS A 460 24.62 20.03 75.28
CA LYS A 460 25.16 18.83 74.63
C LYS A 460 24.03 17.90 74.16
N TRP A 461 22.96 17.77 74.92
CA TRP A 461 21.79 16.99 74.54
C TRP A 461 21.05 17.63 73.36
N ASP A 462 20.83 18.95 73.40
CA ASP A 462 20.20 19.71 72.32
C ASP A 462 20.98 19.57 71.00
N ILE A 463 22.31 19.73 71.03
CA ILE A 463 23.18 19.56 69.86
C ILE A 463 23.09 18.12 69.33
N LYS A 464 23.07 17.10 70.20
CA LYS A 464 22.91 15.71 69.78
C LYS A 464 21.56 15.45 69.13
N GLN A 465 20.48 16.02 69.66
CA GLN A 465 19.17 15.93 69.04
C GLN A 465 19.17 16.58 67.65
N LEU A 466 19.74 17.77 67.51
CA LEU A 466 19.86 18.49 66.24
C LEU A 466 20.66 17.69 65.19
N ILE A 467 21.76 17.06 65.61
CA ILE A 467 22.54 16.15 64.74
C ILE A 467 21.71 14.93 64.35
N SER A 468 20.95 14.33 65.28
CA SER A 468 20.12 13.17 64.95
C SER A 468 18.97 13.51 64.00
N GLN A 469 18.35 14.68 64.16
CA GLN A 469 17.31 15.18 63.27
C GLN A 469 17.85 15.42 61.85
N SER A 470 18.93 16.19 61.73
CA SER A 470 19.57 16.44 60.43
C SER A 470 20.08 15.17 59.74
N ALA A 471 20.56 14.17 60.50
CA ALA A 471 20.93 12.87 59.94
C ALA A 471 19.72 12.10 59.37
N SER A 472 18.56 12.16 60.05
CA SER A 472 17.33 11.52 59.56
C SER A 472 16.79 12.20 58.30
N GLU A 473 16.83 13.54 58.24
CA GLU A 473 16.43 14.32 57.06
C GLU A 473 17.34 14.04 55.85
N LEU A 474 18.65 13.88 56.08
CA LEU A 474 19.58 13.51 55.02
C LEU A 474 19.27 12.12 54.44
N GLU A 475 18.85 11.18 55.29
CA GLU A 475 18.51 9.83 54.85
C GLU A 475 17.21 9.81 54.04
N THR A 476 16.20 10.59 54.42
CA THR A 476 14.97 10.74 53.62
C THR A 476 15.28 11.35 52.25
N VAL A 477 16.09 12.40 52.19
CA VAL A 477 16.50 13.02 50.91
C VAL A 477 17.29 12.03 50.03
N LYS A 478 18.16 11.21 50.61
CA LYS A 478 18.87 10.16 49.86
C LYS A 478 17.92 9.10 49.30
N GLN A 479 16.93 8.68 50.09
CA GLN A 479 15.92 7.72 49.64
C GLN A 479 15.11 8.31 48.47
N GLU A 480 14.68 9.56 48.57
CA GLU A 480 13.97 10.26 47.49
C GLU A 480 14.83 10.40 46.22
N TYR A 481 16.10 10.77 46.37
CA TYR A 481 17.05 10.83 45.25
C TYR A 481 17.19 9.47 44.55
N ASN A 482 17.31 8.38 45.31
CA ASN A 482 17.43 7.04 44.74
C ASN A 482 16.17 6.64 43.96
N VAL A 483 14.98 6.97 44.48
CA VAL A 483 13.70 6.74 43.80
C VAL A 483 13.61 7.57 42.51
N LEU A 484 13.94 8.86 42.57
CA LEU A 484 13.95 9.75 41.40
C LEU A 484 14.95 9.29 40.34
N SER A 485 16.16 8.89 40.74
CA SER A 485 17.18 8.31 39.87
C SER A 485 16.71 7.00 39.23
N GLY A 486 15.96 6.18 39.96
CA GLY A 486 15.31 4.98 39.42
C GLY A 486 14.27 5.34 38.36
N LYS A 487 13.35 6.25 38.69
CA LYS A 487 12.29 6.74 37.77
C LYS A 487 12.88 7.37 36.50
N LEU A 488 13.97 8.13 36.61
CA LEU A 488 14.64 8.73 35.46
C LEU A 488 15.21 7.66 34.52
N ARG A 489 15.87 6.62 35.06
CA ARG A 489 16.38 5.50 34.27
C ARG A 489 15.27 4.68 33.63
N GLU A 490 14.16 4.47 34.32
CA GLU A 490 12.95 3.84 33.78
C GLU A 490 12.41 4.64 32.59
N ARG A 491 12.25 5.96 32.77
CA ARG A 491 11.75 6.88 31.74
C ARG A 491 12.66 6.89 30.50
N GLN A 492 13.98 6.96 30.69
CA GLN A 492 14.94 6.87 29.57
C GLN A 492 14.85 5.53 28.80
N ARG A 493 14.63 4.41 29.50
CA ARG A 493 14.43 3.11 28.84
C ARG A 493 13.12 3.07 28.07
N MET A 494 12.05 3.64 28.61
CA MET A 494 10.75 3.74 27.95
C MET A 494 10.84 4.61 26.69
N GLU A 495 11.48 5.77 26.79
CA GLU A 495 11.71 6.66 25.65
C GLU A 495 12.56 6.00 24.57
N SER A 496 13.62 5.28 24.95
CA SER A 496 14.42 4.49 24.00
C SER A 496 13.62 3.38 23.30
N ARG A 497 12.63 2.78 23.97
CA ARG A 497 11.73 1.78 23.36
C ARG A 497 10.74 2.45 22.42
N ALA A 498 10.15 3.57 22.84
CA ALA A 498 9.25 4.37 22.01
C ALA A 498 9.96 4.89 20.75
N ASP A 499 11.21 5.33 20.85
CA ASP A 499 12.02 5.73 19.70
C ASP A 499 12.29 4.60 18.72
N ARG A 500 12.57 3.39 19.22
CA ARG A 500 12.72 2.21 18.37
C ARG A 500 11.41 1.87 17.67
N GLN A 501 10.28 1.98 18.38
CA GLN A 501 8.97 1.74 17.77
C GLN A 501 8.69 2.76 16.67
N ARG A 502 8.82 4.06 16.97
CA ARG A 502 8.67 5.14 15.98
C ARG A 502 9.59 4.97 14.77
N ARG A 503 10.80 4.41 14.93
CA ARG A 503 11.68 4.07 13.80
C ARG A 503 11.14 2.92 12.96
N ARG A 504 10.69 1.83 13.57
CA ARG A 504 10.07 0.70 12.85
C ARG A 504 8.83 1.15 12.10
N ASP A 505 7.95 1.90 12.77
CA ASP A 505 6.74 2.40 12.15
C ASP A 505 7.10 3.26 10.93
N ARG A 506 8.09 4.17 11.03
CA ARG A 506 8.56 4.95 9.88
C ARG A 506 9.12 4.08 8.75
N GLU A 507 9.93 3.07 9.07
CA GLU A 507 10.48 2.14 8.07
C GLU A 507 9.37 1.29 7.40
N GLU A 508 8.33 0.93 8.15
CA GLU A 508 7.14 0.24 7.62
C GLU A 508 6.31 1.14 6.71
N TRP A 509 6.08 2.39 7.12
CA TRP A 509 5.43 3.42 6.30
C TRP A 509 6.23 3.69 5.02
N GLU A 510 7.55 3.78 5.09
CA GLU A 510 8.42 3.99 3.92
C GLU A 510 8.38 2.79 2.95
N LYS A 511 8.38 1.56 3.49
CA LYS A 511 8.20 0.34 2.66
C LYS A 511 6.82 0.30 2.00
N ALA A 512 5.77 0.67 2.73
CA ALA A 512 4.41 0.73 2.18
C ALA A 512 4.32 1.78 1.06
N LEU A 513 4.93 2.96 1.26
CA LEU A 513 4.99 4.00 0.24
C LEU A 513 5.70 3.51 -1.04
N ILE A 514 6.85 2.84 -0.91
CA ILE A 514 7.58 2.28 -2.05
C ILE A 514 6.75 1.21 -2.77
N ALA A 515 6.00 0.39 -2.05
CA ALA A 515 5.13 -0.64 -2.63
C ALA A 515 3.98 0.00 -3.44
N GLU A 516 3.31 1.01 -2.88
CA GLU A 516 2.25 1.75 -3.57
C GLU A 516 2.78 2.51 -4.80
N GLU A 517 3.95 3.12 -4.72
CA GLU A 517 4.60 3.75 -5.87
C GLU A 517 4.91 2.73 -6.99
N ALA A 518 5.33 1.51 -6.64
CA ALA A 518 5.57 0.44 -7.61
C ALA A 518 4.26 -0.05 -8.26
N ASP A 519 3.17 -0.15 -7.49
CA ASP A 519 1.86 -0.52 -8.01
C ASP A 519 1.28 0.57 -8.92
N LEU A 520 1.43 1.85 -8.57
CA LEU A 520 1.08 2.98 -9.44
C LEU A 520 1.85 2.94 -10.77
N ALA A 521 3.16 2.68 -10.73
CA ALA A 521 3.96 2.54 -11.94
C ALA A 521 3.51 1.35 -12.81
N ARG A 522 3.08 0.23 -12.19
CA ARG A 522 2.51 -0.91 -12.93
C ARG A 522 1.20 -0.53 -13.62
N LEU A 523 0.30 0.13 -12.89
CA LEU A 523 -0.99 0.58 -13.41
C LEU A 523 -0.83 1.61 -14.53
N GLU A 524 0.17 2.49 -14.43
CA GLU A 524 0.46 3.47 -15.48
C GLU A 524 0.97 2.80 -16.77
N ASN A 525 1.84 1.79 -16.66
CA ASN A 525 2.25 0.98 -17.82
C ASN A 525 1.06 0.20 -18.41
N GLU A 526 0.20 -0.39 -17.59
CA GLU A 526 -1.01 -1.08 -18.06
C GLU A 526 -1.96 -0.12 -18.80
N LYS A 527 -2.11 1.11 -18.30
CA LYS A 527 -2.89 2.16 -18.93
C LYS A 527 -2.31 2.54 -20.31
N GLU A 528 -1.00 2.76 -20.42
CA GLU A 528 -0.34 3.08 -21.69
C GLU A 528 -0.57 1.97 -22.73
N VAL A 529 -0.43 0.70 -22.34
CA VAL A 529 -0.70 -0.45 -23.21
C VAL A 529 -2.17 -0.50 -23.66
N LEU A 530 -3.11 -0.15 -22.78
CA LEU A 530 -4.53 -0.09 -23.13
C LEU A 530 -4.85 1.08 -24.07
N GLU A 531 -4.20 2.23 -23.88
CA GLU A 531 -4.33 3.37 -24.78
C GLU A 531 -3.80 3.03 -26.17
N ASP A 532 -2.64 2.38 -26.28
CA ASP A 532 -2.10 1.91 -27.57
C ASP A 532 -3.06 0.95 -28.29
N LYS A 533 -3.62 -0.02 -27.56
CA LYS A 533 -4.64 -0.93 -28.11
C LYS A 533 -5.90 -0.17 -28.55
N HIS A 534 -6.30 0.87 -27.84
CA HIS A 534 -7.44 1.70 -28.22
C HIS A 534 -7.18 2.44 -29.54
N HIS A 535 -5.98 3.02 -29.69
CA HIS A 535 -5.57 3.66 -30.94
C HIS A 535 -5.51 2.67 -32.10
N GLU A 536 -5.04 1.45 -31.88
CA GLU A 536 -5.03 0.37 -32.87
C GLU A 536 -6.45 -0.02 -33.29
N ILE A 537 -7.36 -0.21 -32.34
CA ILE A 537 -8.78 -0.50 -32.59
C ILE A 537 -9.42 0.61 -33.42
N ASP A 538 -9.15 1.88 -33.10
CA ASP A 538 -9.74 3.00 -33.84
C ASP A 538 -9.15 3.15 -35.25
N SER A 539 -7.87 2.81 -35.44
CA SER A 539 -7.27 2.70 -36.76
C SER A 539 -7.95 1.60 -37.59
N LEU A 540 -8.17 0.42 -37.00
CA LEU A 540 -8.85 -0.70 -37.64
C LEU A 540 -10.31 -0.36 -37.96
N LYS A 541 -11.03 0.35 -37.10
CA LYS A 541 -12.40 0.82 -37.38
C LYS A 541 -12.44 1.74 -38.59
N ARG A 542 -11.54 2.73 -38.65
CA ARG A 542 -11.43 3.64 -39.81
C ARG A 542 -11.15 2.88 -41.11
N GLU A 543 -10.28 1.89 -41.05
CA GLU A 543 -9.96 1.05 -42.20
C GLU A 543 -11.16 0.19 -42.65
N ILE A 544 -11.91 -0.39 -41.71
CA ILE A 544 -13.15 -1.13 -42.01
C ILE A 544 -14.20 -0.20 -42.64
N GLU A 545 -14.36 1.02 -42.15
CA GLU A 545 -15.28 2.01 -42.73
C GLU A 545 -14.88 2.40 -44.15
N ARG A 546 -13.58 2.61 -44.40
CA ARG A 546 -13.04 2.86 -45.74
C ARG A 546 -13.35 1.70 -46.69
N GLN A 547 -13.08 0.47 -46.28
CA GLN A 547 -13.37 -0.72 -47.09
C GLN A 547 -14.88 -0.90 -47.33
N LYS A 548 -15.74 -0.58 -46.36
CA LYS A 548 -17.20 -0.59 -46.54
C LYS A 548 -17.63 0.45 -47.58
N ALA A 549 -17.06 1.64 -47.56
CA ALA A 549 -17.36 2.69 -48.54
C ALA A 549 -16.93 2.28 -49.96
N GLU A 550 -15.70 1.76 -50.11
CA GLU A 550 -15.19 1.24 -51.39
C GLU A 550 -16.08 0.10 -51.92
N ASN A 551 -16.49 -0.83 -51.06
CA ASN A 551 -17.36 -1.93 -51.46
C ASN A 551 -18.78 -1.46 -51.86
N LEU A 552 -19.28 -0.40 -51.22
CA LEU A 552 -20.55 0.24 -51.60
C LEU A 552 -20.44 0.87 -53.00
N GLU A 553 -19.34 1.55 -53.30
CA GLU A 553 -19.08 2.10 -54.64
C GLU A 553 -18.96 1.01 -55.70
N HIS A 554 -18.19 -0.05 -55.42
CA HIS A 554 -18.07 -1.20 -56.32
C HIS A 554 -19.44 -1.84 -56.59
N SER A 555 -20.27 -2.00 -55.56
CA SER A 555 -21.63 -2.53 -55.69
C SER A 555 -22.53 -1.61 -56.53
N ARG A 556 -22.36 -0.29 -56.40
CA ARG A 556 -23.08 0.69 -57.23
C ARG A 556 -22.66 0.59 -58.70
N ILE A 557 -21.36 0.61 -58.98
CA ILE A 557 -20.82 0.48 -60.34
C ILE A 557 -21.29 -0.82 -60.97
N LEU A 558 -21.25 -1.93 -60.23
CA LEU A 558 -21.71 -3.23 -60.71
C LEU A 558 -23.18 -3.18 -61.15
N ARG A 559 -24.04 -2.52 -60.36
CA ARG A 559 -25.48 -2.36 -60.67
C ARG A 559 -25.69 -1.50 -61.92
N GLU A 560 -24.94 -0.40 -62.06
CA GLU A 560 -24.97 0.43 -63.26
C GLU A 560 -24.57 -0.38 -64.51
N LYS A 561 -23.51 -1.20 -64.42
CA LYS A 561 -23.09 -2.08 -65.51
C LYS A 561 -24.11 -3.17 -65.85
N GLN A 562 -24.79 -3.74 -64.85
CA GLN A 562 -25.89 -4.69 -65.08
C GLN A 562 -27.05 -4.04 -65.84
N LEU A 563 -27.44 -2.82 -65.46
CA LEU A 563 -28.50 -2.07 -66.15
C LEU A 563 -28.13 -1.78 -67.61
N GLN A 564 -26.89 -1.31 -67.85
CA GLN A 564 -26.37 -1.09 -69.20
C GLN A 564 -26.39 -2.37 -70.05
N LEU A 565 -25.97 -3.50 -69.48
CA LEU A 565 -26.02 -4.80 -70.17
C LEU A 565 -27.47 -5.19 -70.52
N SER A 566 -28.39 -5.04 -69.56
CA SER A 566 -29.81 -5.34 -69.77
C SER A 566 -30.44 -4.51 -70.88
N ASP A 567 -30.13 -3.21 -70.92
CA ASP A 567 -30.64 -2.28 -71.93
C ASP A 567 -30.13 -2.62 -73.34
N VAL A 568 -28.84 -2.93 -73.46
CA VAL A 568 -28.23 -3.38 -74.72
C VAL A 568 -28.85 -4.70 -75.20
N VAL A 569 -29.06 -5.65 -74.28
CA VAL A 569 -29.70 -6.94 -74.59
C VAL A 569 -31.15 -6.74 -75.04
N LEU A 570 -31.93 -5.91 -74.33
CA LEU A 570 -33.31 -5.57 -74.71
C LEU A 570 -33.38 -4.92 -76.09
N SER A 571 -32.50 -3.95 -76.36
CA SER A 571 -32.42 -3.29 -77.66
C SER A 571 -32.12 -4.28 -78.78
N ARG A 572 -31.20 -5.24 -78.56
CA ARG A 572 -30.89 -6.28 -79.54
C ARG A 572 -32.05 -7.26 -79.74
N PHE A 573 -32.75 -7.64 -78.68
CA PHE A 573 -33.96 -8.46 -78.79
C PHE A 573 -35.07 -7.75 -79.56
N GLN A 574 -35.30 -6.47 -79.30
CA GLN A 574 -36.28 -5.67 -80.04
C GLN A 574 -35.97 -5.62 -81.53
N LEU A 575 -34.68 -5.44 -81.90
CA LEU A 575 -34.25 -5.49 -83.29
C LEU A 575 -34.56 -6.85 -83.94
N ILE A 576 -34.20 -7.96 -83.27
CA ILE A 576 -34.48 -9.32 -83.77
C ILE A 576 -35.98 -9.54 -83.95
N VAL A 577 -36.81 -9.09 -83.00
CA VAL A 577 -38.28 -9.18 -83.10
C VAL A 577 -38.78 -8.40 -84.31
N SER A 578 -38.27 -7.17 -84.53
CA SER A 578 -38.66 -6.37 -85.70
C SER A 578 -38.26 -7.01 -87.02
N GLU A 579 -37.07 -7.62 -87.11
CA GLU A 579 -36.63 -8.36 -88.29
C GLU A 579 -37.49 -9.62 -88.52
N LEU A 580 -37.88 -10.31 -87.45
CA LEU A 580 -38.78 -11.47 -87.52
C LEU A 580 -40.18 -11.08 -88.01
N ASP A 581 -40.72 -9.96 -87.54
CA ASP A 581 -42.03 -9.47 -88.00
C ASP A 581 -41.97 -9.03 -89.46
N LEU A 582 -40.89 -8.35 -89.89
CA LEU A 582 -40.66 -8.05 -91.31
C LEU A 582 -40.61 -9.33 -92.17
N MET A 583 -39.92 -10.38 -91.70
CA MET A 583 -39.90 -11.66 -92.41
C MET A 583 -41.28 -12.34 -92.47
N LYS A 584 -42.10 -12.23 -91.42
CA LYS A 584 -43.49 -12.72 -91.45
C LYS A 584 -44.31 -11.95 -92.48
N GLU A 585 -44.19 -10.63 -92.52
CA GLU A 585 -44.87 -9.78 -93.50
C GLU A 585 -44.45 -10.14 -94.94
N MET A 586 -43.14 -10.31 -95.20
CA MET A 586 -42.64 -10.77 -96.50
C MET A 586 -43.18 -12.16 -96.87
N ARG A 587 -43.24 -13.09 -95.91
CA ARG A 587 -43.81 -14.42 -96.12
C ARG A 587 -45.30 -14.35 -96.45
N GLU A 588 -46.07 -13.53 -95.73
CA GLU A 588 -47.48 -13.33 -96.02
C GLU A 588 -47.68 -12.71 -97.40
N TRP A 589 -46.87 -11.72 -97.76
CA TRP A 589 -46.87 -11.13 -99.09
C TRP A 589 -46.60 -12.18 -100.16
N MET A 590 -45.53 -12.99 -100.03
CA MET A 590 -45.23 -14.09 -100.95
C MET A 590 -46.38 -15.09 -101.05
N LEU A 591 -47.02 -15.47 -99.94
CA LEU A 591 -48.17 -16.40 -99.95
C LEU A 591 -49.41 -15.80 -100.62
N ARG A 592 -49.63 -14.48 -100.51
CA ARG A 592 -50.70 -13.79 -101.24
C ARG A 592 -50.40 -13.75 -102.73
N THR A 593 -49.17 -13.43 -103.11
CA THR A 593 -48.72 -13.41 -104.51
C THR A 593 -48.78 -14.80 -105.14
N MET A 594 -48.33 -15.85 -104.45
CA MET A 594 -48.46 -17.23 -104.92
C MET A 594 -49.92 -17.64 -105.10
N ARG A 595 -50.82 -17.28 -104.17
CA ARG A 595 -52.26 -17.50 -104.34
C ARG A 595 -52.79 -16.81 -105.59
N GLN A 596 -52.45 -15.54 -105.81
CA GLN A 596 -52.84 -14.82 -107.03
C GLN A 596 -52.33 -15.50 -108.31
N PHE A 597 -51.10 -16.04 -108.32
CA PHE A 597 -50.58 -16.81 -109.44
C PHE A 597 -51.28 -18.16 -109.63
N CYS A 598 -51.62 -18.87 -108.55
CA CYS A 598 -52.43 -20.10 -108.61
C CYS A 598 -53.85 -19.81 -109.13
N ASP A 599 -54.47 -18.72 -108.69
CA ASP A 599 -55.79 -18.28 -109.15
C ASP A 599 -55.75 -17.88 -110.63
N LEU A 600 -54.68 -17.20 -111.09
CA LEU A 600 -54.44 -16.94 -112.51
C LEU A 600 -54.22 -18.24 -113.30
N GLY A 601 -53.53 -19.22 -112.72
CA GLY A 601 -53.34 -20.55 -113.31
C GLY A 601 -54.65 -21.32 -113.45
N HIS A 602 -55.54 -21.25 -112.45
CA HIS A 602 -56.89 -21.82 -112.54
C HIS A 602 -57.76 -21.11 -113.60
N GLN A 603 -57.63 -19.79 -113.77
CA GLN A 603 -58.32 -19.07 -114.87
C GLN A 603 -57.80 -19.43 -116.27
N ILE A 604 -56.56 -19.91 -116.39
CA ILE A 604 -55.98 -20.38 -117.65
C ILE A 604 -56.38 -21.84 -117.92
N ASP A 605 -56.51 -22.68 -116.88
CA ASP A 605 -56.96 -24.08 -117.00
C ASP A 605 -58.48 -24.20 -117.22
N GLU A 606 -59.30 -23.31 -116.64
CA GLU A 606 -60.74 -23.21 -116.92
C GLU A 606 -61.05 -22.61 -118.31
N GLY A 607 -60.04 -22.05 -118.99
CA GLY A 607 -60.15 -21.53 -120.36
C GLY A 607 -59.85 -22.54 -121.47
N PHE A 608 -59.47 -23.79 -121.14
CA PHE A 608 -59.09 -24.81 -122.12
C PHE A 608 -59.94 -26.10 -122.11
N ASN A 609 -60.99 -26.16 -121.30
CA ASN A 609 -62.00 -27.22 -121.38
C ASN A 609 -63.39 -26.63 -121.16
N GLU A 610 -64.03 -26.19 -122.25
CA GLU A 610 -65.41 -26.53 -122.65
C GLU A 610 -65.91 -25.58 -123.75
N ASP A 611 -66.69 -26.17 -124.66
CA ASP A 611 -67.20 -25.70 -125.95
C ASP A 611 -68.06 -24.41 -125.94
#